data_AF-A0A1B1LNF7-F1
#
_entry.id   AF-A0A1B1LNF7-F1
#
_cell.length_a   1.000
_cell.length_b   1.000
_cell.length_c   1.000
_cell.angle_alpha   90.00
_cell.angle_beta   90.00
_cell.angle_gamma   90.00
#
_symmetry.space_group_name_H-M   'P 1'
#
loop_
_entity.id
_entity.type
_entity.pdbx_description
1 polymer ?
#
loop_
_entity_poly.entity_id
_entity_poly.type
_entity_poly.pdbx_seq_one_letter_code
_entity_poly.pdbx_strand_id
1 'polypeptide(L)'
;PFINTLILLSSGAAVTWAHHAILAGKEKRAVYALVATVLLALVFTGFQAMEYYEAPFTLSDGIYGSTFFLATGFHGFHVIIGTLFLIICGIRQYFGQMTKEHHVGFEAAAWYWHFVDVVWLFLFVSIYWWGGI
;
A
#
# COMPACT_ATOMS: atom_id res chain seq x y z
N PRO A 1 2.61 14.19 2.44
CA PRO A 1 2.23 13.29 3.57
C PRO A 1 0.72 13.03 3.86
N PHE A 2 -0.14 13.99 4.22
CA PHE A 2 -1.51 13.68 4.71
C PHE A 2 -2.41 12.97 3.67
N ILE A 3 -2.36 13.44 2.41
CA ILE A 3 -3.10 12.81 1.30
C ILE A 3 -2.65 11.35 1.11
N ASN A 4 -1.34 11.07 1.18
CA ASN A 4 -0.80 9.71 1.09
C ASN A 4 -1.35 8.79 2.19
N THR A 5 -1.51 9.30 3.42
CA THR A 5 -2.15 8.56 4.51
C THR A 5 -3.61 8.21 4.20
N LEU A 6 -4.40 9.16 3.68
CA LEU A 6 -5.78 8.91 3.31
C LEU A 6 -5.90 7.89 2.16
N ILE A 7 -4.99 7.96 1.19
CA ILE A 7 -4.94 7.00 0.07
C ILE A 7 -4.67 5.59 0.58
N LEU A 8 -3.66 5.40 1.44
CA LEU A 8 -3.34 4.07 1.98
C LEU A 8 -4.48 3.52 2.83
N LEU A 9 -5.05 4.31 3.73
CA LEU A 9 -6.21 3.88 4.52
C LEU A 9 -7.41 3.47 3.64
N SER A 10 -7.66 4.23 2.57
CA SER A 10 -8.70 3.90 1.58
C SER A 10 -8.37 2.60 0.84
N SER A 11 -7.10 2.36 0.54
CA SER A 11 -6.64 1.13 -0.09
C SER A 11 -6.79 -0.09 0.84
N GLY A 12 -6.50 0.05 2.14
CA GLY A 12 -6.74 -0.99 3.15
C GLY A 12 -8.22 -1.36 3.27
N ALA A 13 -9.11 -0.35 3.21
CA ALA A 13 -10.55 -0.60 3.15
C ALA A 13 -10.96 -1.33 1.87
N ALA A 14 -10.37 -0.99 0.71
CA ALA A 14 -10.63 -1.65 -0.56
C ALA A 14 -10.12 -3.12 -0.57
N VAL A 15 -8.98 -3.43 0.06
CA VAL A 15 -8.52 -4.82 0.25
C VAL A 15 -9.49 -5.61 1.12
N THR A 16 -9.98 -5.01 2.19
CA THR A 16 -10.99 -5.66 3.05
C THR A 16 -12.29 -5.91 2.29
N TRP A 17 -12.69 -4.98 1.42
CA TRP A 17 -13.82 -5.20 0.50
C TRP A 17 -13.55 -6.36 -0.46
N ALA A 18 -12.36 -6.47 -1.03
CA ALA A 18 -11.97 -7.61 -1.87
C ALA A 18 -12.07 -8.94 -1.10
N HIS A 19 -11.60 -8.95 0.15
CA HIS A 19 -11.66 -10.14 1.01
C HIS A 19 -13.10 -10.60 1.23
N HIS A 20 -13.99 -9.69 1.64
CA HIS A 20 -15.40 -10.02 1.81
C HIS A 20 -16.07 -10.44 0.50
N ALA A 21 -15.66 -9.89 -0.65
CA ALA A 21 -16.18 -10.31 -1.94
C ALA A 21 -15.78 -11.76 -2.29
N ILE A 22 -14.54 -12.17 -2.00
CA ILE A 22 -14.07 -13.56 -2.18
C ILE A 22 -14.85 -14.50 -1.25
N LEU A 23 -14.96 -14.17 0.04
CA LEU A 23 -15.71 -14.97 1.03
C LEU A 23 -17.21 -15.09 0.70
N ALA A 24 -17.78 -14.07 0.06
CA ALA A 24 -19.17 -14.08 -0.40
C ALA A 24 -19.36 -14.80 -1.76
N GLY A 25 -18.30 -15.32 -2.38
CA GLY A 25 -18.34 -15.93 -3.72
C GLY A 25 -18.67 -14.94 -4.84
N LYS A 26 -18.46 -13.63 -4.62
CA LYS A 26 -18.74 -12.56 -5.58
C LYS A 26 -17.47 -12.23 -6.37
N GLU A 27 -17.02 -13.18 -7.21
CA GLU A 27 -15.72 -13.12 -7.91
C GLU A 27 -15.48 -11.82 -8.71
N LYS A 28 -16.48 -11.35 -9.46
CA LYS A 28 -16.36 -10.09 -10.22
C LYS A 28 -16.12 -8.87 -9.32
N ARG A 29 -16.77 -8.82 -8.16
CA ARG A 29 -16.58 -7.72 -7.20
C ARG A 29 -15.21 -7.78 -6.55
N ALA A 30 -14.68 -8.99 -6.32
CA ALA A 30 -13.32 -9.16 -5.80
C ALA A 30 -12.28 -8.59 -6.77
N VAL A 31 -12.43 -8.84 -8.08
CA VAL A 31 -11.56 -8.23 -9.11
C VAL A 31 -11.66 -6.70 -9.09
N TYR A 32 -12.87 -6.14 -9.05
CA TYR A 32 -13.03 -4.67 -9.01
C TYR A 32 -12.41 -4.04 -7.77
N ALA A 33 -12.57 -4.65 -6.61
CA ALA A 33 -11.98 -4.19 -5.36
C ALA A 33 -10.44 -4.27 -5.37
N LEU A 34 -9.88 -5.34 -5.94
CA LEU A 34 -8.43 -5.49 -6.12
C LEU A 34 -7.87 -4.44 -7.09
N VAL A 35 -8.54 -4.21 -8.22
CA VAL A 35 -8.13 -3.14 -9.17
C VAL A 35 -8.19 -1.77 -8.51
N ALA A 36 -9.24 -1.47 -7.76
CA ALA A 36 -9.34 -0.21 -7.01
C ALA A 36 -8.18 -0.05 -6.01
N THR A 37 -7.83 -1.11 -5.28
CA THR A 37 -6.69 -1.11 -4.36
C THR A 37 -5.38 -0.82 -5.10
N VAL A 38 -5.12 -1.53 -6.20
CA VAL A 38 -3.88 -1.35 -6.98
C VAL A 38 -3.79 0.07 -7.55
N LEU A 39 -4.90 0.65 -8.02
CA LEU A 39 -4.90 2.03 -8.48
C LEU A 39 -4.55 3.01 -7.36
N LEU A 40 -5.12 2.85 -6.16
CA LEU A 40 -4.78 3.67 -5.00
C LEU A 40 -3.30 3.53 -4.62
N ALA A 41 -2.77 2.31 -4.65
CA ALA A 41 -1.35 2.03 -4.39
C ALA A 41 -0.40 2.72 -5.39
N LEU A 42 -0.75 2.70 -6.67
CA LEU A 42 0.01 3.39 -7.73
C LEU A 42 -0.05 4.91 -7.56
N VAL A 43 -1.23 5.44 -7.19
CA VAL A 43 -1.39 6.87 -6.89
C VAL A 43 -0.52 7.26 -5.70
N PHE A 44 -0.53 6.50 -4.60
CA PHE A 44 0.36 6.71 -3.46
C PHE A 44 1.84 6.75 -3.90
N THR A 45 2.28 5.76 -4.68
CA THR A 45 3.69 5.68 -5.13
C THR A 45 4.07 6.87 -6.01
N GLY A 46 3.16 7.32 -6.88
CA GLY A 46 3.35 8.52 -7.70
C GLY A 46 3.48 9.79 -6.87
N PHE A 47 2.62 9.98 -5.87
CA PHE A 47 2.73 11.11 -4.95
C PHE A 47 4.00 11.04 -4.09
N GLN A 48 4.44 9.85 -3.68
CA GLN A 48 5.69 9.67 -2.94
C GLN A 48 6.91 10.05 -3.80
N ALA A 49 6.89 9.69 -5.09
CA ALA A 49 7.95 10.09 -6.01
C ALA A 49 7.97 11.62 -6.26
N MET A 50 6.80 12.25 -6.36
CA MET A 50 6.67 13.70 -6.44
C MET A 50 7.22 14.38 -5.19
N GLU A 51 6.89 13.88 -3.99
CA GLU A 51 7.42 14.38 -2.71
C GLU A 51 8.95 14.31 -2.67
N TYR A 52 9.56 13.24 -3.20
CA TYR A 52 11.01 13.12 -3.27
C TYR A 52 11.65 14.09 -4.27
N TYR A 53 10.98 14.38 -5.37
CA TYR A 53 11.48 15.31 -6.38
C TYR A 53 11.40 16.77 -5.91
N GLU A 54 10.34 17.12 -5.18
CA GLU A 54 10.09 18.47 -4.67
C GLU A 54 10.71 18.74 -3.29
N ALA A 55 11.29 17.72 -2.64
CA ALA A 55 11.89 17.87 -1.32
C ALA A 55 12.99 18.95 -1.30
N PRO A 56 12.96 19.90 -0.34
CA PRO A 56 13.96 20.96 -0.24
C PRO A 56 15.28 20.48 0.41
N PHE A 57 15.39 19.19 0.71
CA PHE A 57 16.55 18.52 1.29
C PHE A 57 16.76 17.17 0.61
N THR A 58 17.96 16.65 0.75
CA THR A 58 18.47 15.45 0.08
C THR A 58 18.90 14.40 1.09
N LEU A 59 19.19 13.18 0.61
CA LEU A 59 19.72 12.09 1.43
C LEU A 59 21.03 12.47 2.15
N SER A 60 21.83 13.37 1.56
CA SER A 60 23.10 13.84 2.12
C SER A 60 22.97 14.94 3.18
N ASP A 61 21.76 15.46 3.41
CA ASP A 61 21.54 16.59 4.33
C ASP A 61 21.41 16.13 5.78
N GLY A 62 22.55 15.72 6.34
CA GLY A 62 22.71 15.38 7.75
C GLY A 62 21.88 14.19 8.22
N ILE A 63 21.69 14.11 9.54
CA ILE A 63 20.99 12.97 10.16
C ILE A 63 19.49 12.94 9.82
N TYR A 64 18.87 14.11 9.65
CA TYR A 64 17.44 14.19 9.30
C TYR A 64 17.19 13.67 7.89
N GLY A 65 17.88 14.21 6.87
CA GLY A 65 17.72 13.78 5.48
C GLY A 65 18.02 12.30 5.31
N SER A 66 19.13 11.82 5.87
CA SER A 66 19.51 10.41 5.80
C SER A 66 18.47 9.47 6.43
N THR A 67 17.98 9.79 7.62
CA THR A 67 16.96 8.96 8.32
C THR A 67 15.62 9.01 7.60
N PHE A 68 15.21 10.19 7.13
CA PHE A 68 13.97 10.39 6.37
C PHE A 68 13.95 9.48 5.13
N PHE A 69 14.89 9.70 4.20
CA PHE A 69 14.87 9.02 2.91
C PHE A 69 15.11 7.51 3.03
N LEU A 70 15.91 7.06 4.00
CA LEU A 70 16.11 5.62 4.24
C LEU A 70 14.82 4.95 4.74
N ALA A 71 14.17 5.53 5.75
CA ALA A 71 12.97 4.95 6.35
C ALA A 71 11.79 4.99 5.38
N THR A 72 11.51 6.15 4.77
CA THR A 72 10.41 6.29 3.81
C THR A 72 10.70 5.55 2.50
N GLY A 73 11.97 5.48 2.07
CA GLY A 73 12.39 4.74 0.88
C GLY A 73 12.22 3.24 1.04
N PHE A 74 12.63 2.68 2.18
CA PHE A 74 12.46 1.26 2.46
C PHE A 74 10.98 0.88 2.59
N HIS A 75 10.17 1.75 3.20
CA HIS A 75 8.72 1.58 3.20
C HIS A 75 8.13 1.64 1.79
N GLY A 76 8.52 2.61 0.96
CA GLY A 76 8.09 2.71 -0.43
C GLY A 76 8.44 1.45 -1.25
N PHE A 77 9.60 0.85 -0.99
CA PHE A 77 9.96 -0.45 -1.56
C PHE A 77 8.99 -1.57 -1.15
N HIS A 78 8.58 -1.63 0.11
CA HIS A 78 7.57 -2.59 0.58
C HIS A 78 6.20 -2.33 -0.07
N VAL A 79 5.82 -1.07 -0.27
CA VAL A 79 4.59 -0.70 -1.00
C VAL A 79 4.64 -1.25 -2.44
N ILE A 80 5.77 -1.15 -3.14
CA ILE A 80 5.93 -1.69 -4.50
C ILE A 80 5.77 -3.22 -4.50
N ILE A 81 6.43 -3.92 -3.57
CA ILE A 81 6.29 -5.39 -3.45
C ILE A 81 4.83 -5.77 -3.19
N GLY A 82 4.17 -5.10 -2.24
CA GLY A 82 2.77 -5.35 -1.91
C GLY A 82 1.85 -5.10 -3.10
N THR A 83 2.13 -4.04 -3.88
CA THR A 83 1.35 -3.68 -5.07
C THR A 83 1.46 -4.76 -6.13
N LEU A 84 2.67 -5.24 -6.40
CA LEU A 84 2.90 -6.37 -7.32
C LEU A 84 2.21 -7.64 -6.82
N PHE A 85 2.26 -7.91 -5.52
CA PHE A 85 1.60 -9.07 -4.93
C PHE A 85 0.07 -9.01 -5.14
N LEU A 86 -0.54 -7.84 -4.89
CA LEU A 86 -1.96 -7.61 -5.14
C LEU A 86 -2.33 -7.68 -6.62
N ILE A 87 -1.47 -7.21 -7.52
CA ILE A 87 -1.65 -7.36 -8.98
C ILE A 87 -1.71 -8.85 -9.34
N ILE A 88 -0.78 -9.67 -8.83
CA ILE A 88 -0.80 -11.11 -9.07
C ILE A 88 -2.08 -11.74 -8.51
N CYS A 89 -2.50 -11.37 -7.30
CA CYS A 89 -3.78 -11.84 -6.75
C CYS A 89 -4.98 -11.40 -7.62
N GLY A 90 -4.99 -10.19 -8.15
CA GLY A 90 -6.01 -9.69 -9.07
C GLY A 90 -6.09 -10.51 -10.36
N ILE A 91 -4.94 -10.80 -10.97
CA ILE A 91 -4.83 -11.64 -12.17
C ILE A 91 -5.35 -13.06 -11.86
N ARG A 92 -4.92 -13.65 -10.74
CA ARG A 92 -5.36 -14.99 -10.31
C ARG A 92 -6.87 -15.04 -10.05
N GLN A 93 -7.44 -13.99 -9.43
CA GLN A 93 -8.88 -13.89 -9.19
C GLN A 93 -9.66 -13.78 -10.51
N TYR A 94 -9.14 -13.00 -11.47
CA TYR A 94 -9.76 -12.85 -12.78
C TYR A 94 -9.81 -14.17 -13.56
N PHE A 95 -8.78 -15.01 -13.43
CA PHE A 95 -8.76 -16.36 -14.01
C PHE A 95 -9.45 -17.42 -13.14
N GLY A 96 -10.13 -17.05 -12.05
CA GLY A 96 -10.88 -17.98 -11.20
C GLY A 96 -10.01 -18.96 -10.40
N GLN A 97 -8.74 -18.64 -10.17
CA GLN A 97 -7.79 -19.53 -9.47
C GLN A 97 -7.88 -19.46 -7.94
N MET A 98 -8.76 -18.61 -7.40
CA MET A 98 -8.99 -18.44 -5.97
C MET A 98 -10.47 -18.64 -5.69
N THR A 99 -10.77 -19.57 -4.78
CA THR A 99 -12.14 -19.92 -4.42
C THR A 99 -12.48 -19.42 -3.03
N LYS A 100 -13.77 -19.38 -2.69
CA LYS A 100 -14.25 -19.04 -1.35
C LYS A 100 -13.58 -19.87 -0.25
N GLU A 101 -13.25 -21.12 -0.51
CA GLU A 101 -12.68 -22.03 0.49
C GLU A 101 -11.14 -22.05 0.46
N HIS A 102 -10.53 -21.68 -0.67
CA HIS A 102 -9.09 -21.79 -0.84
C HIS A 102 -8.51 -20.56 -1.57
N HIS A 103 -8.00 -19.61 -0.78
CA HIS A 103 -7.45 -18.34 -1.27
C HIS A 103 -6.31 -17.78 -0.40
N VAL A 104 -5.46 -18.66 0.16
CA VAL A 104 -4.31 -18.28 1.02
C VAL A 104 -3.38 -17.24 0.37
N GLY A 105 -3.20 -17.31 -0.96
CA GLY A 105 -2.40 -16.32 -1.68
C GLY A 105 -2.94 -14.89 -1.54
N PHE A 106 -4.26 -14.73 -1.55
CA PHE A 106 -4.89 -13.43 -1.30
C PHE A 106 -4.82 -13.05 0.18
N GLU A 107 -5.02 -13.98 1.12
CA GLU A 107 -4.90 -13.69 2.56
C GLU A 107 -3.50 -13.18 2.91
N ALA A 108 -2.45 -13.82 2.38
CA ALA A 108 -1.07 -13.38 2.57
C ALA A 108 -0.83 -11.96 1.99
N ALA A 109 -1.38 -11.67 0.80
CA ALA A 109 -1.28 -10.35 0.20
C ALA A 109 -2.03 -9.28 1.03
N ALA A 110 -3.21 -9.63 1.57
CA ALA A 110 -3.99 -8.73 2.42
C ALA A 110 -3.28 -8.43 3.75
N TRP A 111 -2.69 -9.43 4.41
CA TRP A 111 -1.89 -9.22 5.61
C TRP A 111 -0.65 -8.37 5.33
N TYR A 112 0.04 -8.63 4.22
CA TYR A 112 1.20 -7.82 3.83
C TYR A 112 0.80 -6.37 3.56
N TRP A 113 -0.34 -6.15 2.91
CA TRP A 113 -0.85 -4.80 2.63
C TRP A 113 -1.19 -4.04 3.91
N HIS A 114 -1.89 -4.66 4.86
CA HIS A 114 -2.17 -4.04 6.16
C HIS A 114 -0.90 -3.80 6.99
N PHE A 115 0.10 -4.66 6.90
CA PHE A 115 1.41 -4.40 7.49
C PHE A 115 2.02 -3.11 6.94
N VAL A 116 2.01 -2.94 5.61
CA VAL A 116 2.49 -1.72 4.95
C VAL A 116 1.71 -0.50 5.44
N ASP A 117 0.37 -0.55 5.48
CA ASP A 117 -0.47 0.56 5.99
C ASP A 117 -0.07 0.97 7.41
N VAL A 118 0.10 0.01 8.32
CA VAL A 118 0.45 0.29 9.72
C VAL A 118 1.84 0.91 9.82
N VAL A 119 2.84 0.39 9.08
CA VAL A 119 4.18 0.98 9.05
C VAL A 119 4.13 2.44 8.57
N TRP A 120 3.31 2.75 7.56
CA TRP A 120 3.14 4.14 7.10
C TRP A 120 2.58 5.04 8.19
N LEU A 121 1.58 4.59 8.95
CA LEU A 121 1.00 5.39 10.04
C LEU A 121 2.07 5.76 11.09
N PHE A 122 2.95 4.82 11.45
CA PHE A 122 4.07 5.09 12.34
C PHE A 122 5.05 6.11 11.74
N LEU A 123 5.40 5.98 10.45
CA LEU A 123 6.27 6.95 9.77
C LEU A 123 5.64 8.34 9.70
N PHE A 124 4.35 8.42 9.36
CA PHE A 124 3.59 9.67 9.31
C PHE A 124 3.62 10.41 10.65
N VAL A 125 3.27 9.72 11.75
CA VAL A 125 3.25 10.34 13.07
C VAL A 125 4.66 10.71 13.55
N SER A 126 5.65 9.84 13.34
CA SER A 126 6.98 10.04 13.94
C SER A 126 7.84 11.02 13.15
N ILE A 127 7.91 10.87 11.83
CA ILE A 127 8.81 11.66 10.98
C ILE A 127 8.15 12.94 10.51
N TYR A 128 6.93 12.84 9.96
CA TYR A 128 6.27 13.99 9.34
C TYR A 128 5.57 14.89 10.35
N TRP A 129 5.02 14.33 11.44
CA TRP A 129 4.35 15.14 12.46
C TRP A 129 5.31 15.50 13.59
N TRP A 130 5.78 14.53 14.38
CA TRP A 130 6.62 14.83 15.54
C TRP A 130 7.98 15.41 15.16
N GLY A 131 8.66 14.86 14.15
CA GLY A 131 9.96 15.38 13.69
C GLY A 131 9.90 16.75 12.99
N GLY A 132 8.71 17.28 12.71
CA GLY A 132 8.51 18.63 12.16
C GLY A 132 8.08 19.68 13.19
N ILE A 133 7.87 19.28 14.45
CA ILE A 133 7.61 20.17 15.60
C ILE A 133 8.94 20.50 16.27
#